data_AF-A0A8T2EQA9-F1
#
_entry.id   AF-A0A8T2EQA9-F1
#
_cell.length_a   1.000
_cell.length_b   1.000
_cell.length_c   1.000
_cell.angle_alpha   90.00
_cell.angle_beta   90.00
_cell.angle_gamma   90.00
#
_symmetry.space_group_name_H-M   'P 1'
#
loop_
_entity.id
_entity.type
_entity.pdbx_description
1 polymer ?
#
loop_
_entity_poly.entity_id
_entity_poly.type
_entity_poly.pdbx_seq_one_letter_code
_entity_poly.pdbx_strand_id
1 'polypeptide(L)'
;MSQKVGPFGGNKGDPFDDSVFGYNGVRKVIVGENGNGVDCIKIEYEKDGKFETQMHGSVTGVLKEFVLNYITSIQASYSDVARYNTTIVKSLIFKTSHGRKSPMYGQIAIFKTDFVVEGNCGAKLTGFHGRSGTALFAIGAHFLAPSSPVKQLEPQGGDRGYAWDDGVYDGVSKISVTQDGSYLSYVKFKYVKGSTSVRHSHGKMNQEPKEFKCRISPVFGKVSSKKFVLAVLVGFRGRNSESDNALRALGANFAPVPAPVAPVPAPVPTQVPAKKLEAKGGDGGAMWDDGFYEDVRKVYVGQGDSGVSFVKFEYANRKELVAGVGHGKMSILGTEEFVLDSPNEYIVSVEGSYDKVFGVEGELVTMLRFKTNKRTSPPFGLDAGTTFAVEMKDHKIVGFHGKAGDFVHQVGVHVTQITKS
;
A
#
# COMPACT_ATOMS: atom_id res chain seq x y z
N MET A 1 16.80 6.11 -17.40
CA MET A 1 18.04 6.57 -16.71
C MET A 1 18.12 5.84 -15.36
N SER A 2 19.27 5.27 -15.00
CA SER A 2 19.48 4.61 -13.71
C SER A 2 20.00 5.61 -12.67
N GLN A 3 19.54 5.50 -11.42
CA GLN A 3 19.88 6.39 -10.31
C GLN A 3 20.35 5.56 -9.11
N LYS A 4 21.48 5.95 -8.49
CA LYS A 4 22.00 5.36 -7.26
C LYS A 4 21.79 6.33 -6.09
N VAL A 5 21.19 5.88 -5.00
CA VAL A 5 20.90 6.69 -3.80
C VAL A 5 21.46 6.01 -2.56
N GLY A 6 22.13 6.75 -1.68
CA GLY A 6 22.84 6.21 -0.50
C GLY A 6 24.26 5.69 -0.82
N PRO A 7 24.84 4.80 0.01
CA PRO A 7 24.20 4.17 1.17
C PRO A 7 24.25 5.07 2.42
N PHE A 8 23.34 4.85 3.34
CA PHE A 8 23.28 5.55 4.63
C PHE A 8 23.42 4.55 5.77
N GLY A 9 24.22 4.90 6.79
CA GLY A 9 24.50 4.04 7.95
C GLY A 9 25.98 4.05 8.34
N GLY A 10 26.45 2.96 8.94
CA GLY A 10 27.82 2.79 9.42
C GLY A 10 28.81 2.26 8.39
N ASN A 11 30.09 2.33 8.75
CA ASN A 11 31.22 2.08 7.84
C ASN A 11 31.84 0.68 8.00
N LYS A 12 31.30 -0.18 8.88
CA LYS A 12 31.77 -1.57 9.06
C LYS A 12 31.15 -2.53 8.04
N GLY A 13 31.57 -3.79 8.08
CA GLY A 13 31.12 -4.85 7.19
C GLY A 13 31.70 -4.75 5.78
N ASP A 14 31.36 -5.73 4.95
CA ASP A 14 31.78 -5.80 3.56
C ASP A 14 30.79 -5.04 2.67
N PRO A 15 31.29 -4.30 1.65
CA PRO A 15 30.43 -3.62 0.70
C PRO A 15 29.71 -4.64 -0.20
N PHE A 16 28.46 -4.34 -0.53
CA PHE A 16 27.69 -5.10 -1.53
C PHE A 16 26.99 -4.14 -2.50
N ASP A 17 26.79 -4.58 -3.73
CA ASP A 17 26.05 -3.85 -4.76
C ASP A 17 25.35 -4.86 -5.68
N ASP A 18 24.03 -4.97 -5.57
CA ASP A 18 23.23 -5.92 -6.34
C ASP A 18 22.96 -5.43 -7.78
N SER A 19 23.25 -4.17 -8.10
CA SER A 19 23.01 -3.65 -9.45
C SER A 19 23.91 -4.29 -10.51
N VAL A 20 25.04 -4.86 -10.11
CA VAL A 20 26.00 -5.57 -10.99
C VAL A 20 25.40 -6.80 -11.66
N PHE A 21 24.30 -7.34 -11.11
CA PHE A 21 23.66 -8.55 -11.61
C PHE A 21 22.60 -8.27 -12.69
N GLY A 22 22.25 -7.01 -12.96
CA GLY A 22 21.34 -6.62 -14.04
C GLY A 22 19.87 -6.96 -13.80
N TYR A 23 19.38 -6.83 -12.56
CA TYR A 23 17.99 -7.14 -12.21
C TYR A 23 16.98 -6.14 -12.78
N ASN A 24 15.80 -6.65 -13.15
CA ASN A 24 14.68 -5.88 -13.72
C ASN A 24 13.76 -5.29 -12.64
N GLY A 25 13.85 -5.78 -11.40
CA GLY A 25 13.02 -5.31 -10.28
C GLY A 25 13.09 -6.19 -9.03
N VAL A 26 12.53 -5.67 -7.94
CA VAL A 26 12.38 -6.37 -6.67
C VAL A 26 10.96 -6.93 -6.53
N ARG A 27 10.85 -8.22 -6.22
CA ARG A 27 9.57 -8.93 -5.98
C ARG A 27 9.25 -9.10 -4.50
N LYS A 28 10.27 -9.39 -3.69
CA LYS A 28 10.11 -9.71 -2.28
C LYS A 28 11.30 -9.20 -1.50
N VAL A 29 11.03 -8.66 -0.32
CA VAL A 29 12.06 -8.32 0.65
C VAL A 29 11.74 -9.06 1.94
N ILE A 30 12.73 -9.77 2.46
CA ILE A 30 12.67 -10.46 3.75
C ILE A 30 13.70 -9.75 4.63
N VAL A 31 13.27 -9.23 5.77
CA VAL A 31 14.14 -8.52 6.70
C VAL A 31 14.31 -9.36 7.95
N GLY A 32 15.56 -9.62 8.32
CA GLY A 32 15.89 -10.17 9.63
C GLY A 32 16.08 -9.04 10.63
N GLU A 33 15.49 -9.21 11.80
CA GLU A 33 15.60 -8.25 12.89
C GLU A 33 15.91 -8.94 14.22
N ASN A 34 16.67 -8.25 15.06
CA ASN A 34 16.96 -8.66 16.43
C ASN A 34 16.84 -7.45 17.38
N GLY A 35 17.08 -7.67 18.68
CA GLY A 35 16.98 -6.62 19.70
C GLY A 35 17.90 -5.40 19.48
N ASN A 36 18.84 -5.47 18.53
CA ASN A 36 19.74 -4.38 18.18
C ASN A 36 19.31 -3.62 16.92
N GLY A 37 18.44 -4.15 16.05
CA GLY A 37 18.07 -3.52 14.79
C GLY A 37 17.92 -4.54 13.66
N VAL A 38 18.26 -4.14 12.44
CA VAL A 38 18.22 -5.00 11.25
C VAL A 38 19.53 -5.76 11.13
N ASP A 39 19.48 -7.09 11.14
CA ASP A 39 20.67 -7.94 11.07
C ASP A 39 20.99 -8.39 9.65
N CYS A 40 19.96 -8.64 8.84
CA CYS A 40 20.09 -9.04 7.45
C CYS A 40 18.90 -8.60 6.59
N ILE A 41 19.14 -8.57 5.29
CA ILE A 41 18.12 -8.39 4.26
C ILE A 41 18.32 -9.46 3.19
N LYS A 42 17.24 -10.13 2.82
CA LYS A 42 17.18 -11.09 1.74
C LYS A 42 16.19 -10.58 0.69
N ILE A 43 16.66 -10.41 -0.53
CA ILE A 43 15.92 -9.78 -1.61
C ILE A 43 15.74 -10.77 -2.74
N GLU A 44 14.50 -10.93 -3.17
CA GLU A 44 14.17 -11.71 -4.35
C GLU A 44 13.95 -10.76 -5.53
N TYR A 45 14.84 -10.90 -6.51
CA TYR A 45 14.88 -10.11 -7.71
C TYR A 45 14.27 -10.86 -8.89
N GLU A 46 13.75 -10.09 -9.84
CA GLU A 46 13.35 -10.57 -11.15
C GLU A 46 14.48 -10.32 -12.16
N LYS A 47 14.90 -11.37 -12.89
CA LYS A 47 15.86 -11.31 -13.98
C LYS A 47 15.37 -12.18 -15.13
N ASP A 48 15.13 -11.57 -16.29
CA ASP A 48 14.73 -12.28 -17.51
C ASP A 48 13.55 -13.26 -17.31
N GLY A 49 12.55 -12.86 -16.50
CA GLY A 49 11.38 -13.68 -16.16
C GLY A 49 11.63 -14.80 -15.15
N LYS A 50 12.84 -14.92 -14.60
CA LYS A 50 13.22 -15.82 -13.51
C LYS A 50 13.46 -15.04 -12.22
N PHE A 51 13.49 -15.77 -11.10
CA PHE A 51 13.70 -15.19 -9.77
C PHE A 51 15.02 -15.63 -9.19
N GLU A 52 15.81 -14.65 -8.76
CA GLU A 52 17.11 -14.86 -8.10
C GLU A 52 17.05 -14.20 -6.72
N THR A 53 17.78 -14.76 -5.76
CA THR A 53 17.79 -14.22 -4.40
C THR A 53 19.18 -13.81 -3.97
N GLN A 54 19.29 -12.59 -3.44
CA GLN A 54 20.50 -12.10 -2.80
C GLN A 54 20.27 -11.92 -1.30
N MET A 55 21.32 -12.08 -0.53
CA MET A 55 21.25 -11.99 0.92
C MET A 55 22.47 -11.27 1.48
N HIS A 56 22.21 -10.28 2.33
CA HIS A 56 23.23 -9.43 2.94
C HIS A 56 23.02 -9.39 4.45
N GLY A 57 24.07 -9.59 5.23
CA GLY A 57 24.02 -9.67 6.69
C GLY A 57 23.89 -11.11 7.23
N SER A 58 23.80 -11.24 8.55
CA SER A 58 23.68 -12.54 9.24
C SER A 58 22.27 -12.75 9.80
N VAL A 59 21.70 -13.94 9.58
CA VAL A 59 20.42 -14.33 10.19
C VAL A 59 20.65 -14.67 11.66
N THR A 60 20.33 -13.75 12.55
CA THR A 60 20.43 -13.98 14.00
C THR A 60 19.08 -13.85 14.71
N GLY A 61 18.08 -13.27 14.04
CA GLY A 61 16.74 -13.10 14.58
C GLY A 61 15.62 -13.57 13.65
N VAL A 62 14.43 -12.99 13.84
CA VAL A 62 13.20 -13.42 13.14
C VAL A 62 13.18 -12.83 11.74
N LEU A 63 12.96 -13.68 10.74
CA LEU A 63 12.75 -13.25 9.36
C LEU A 63 11.29 -12.84 9.17
N LYS A 64 11.08 -11.58 8.77
CA LYS A 64 9.76 -11.07 8.41
C LYS A 64 9.70 -10.79 6.92
N GLU A 65 8.69 -11.35 6.28
CA GLU A 65 8.51 -11.25 4.83
C GLU A 65 7.64 -10.06 4.44
N PHE A 66 7.99 -9.47 3.29
CA PHE A 66 7.14 -8.51 2.59
C PHE A 66 7.13 -8.78 1.08
N VAL A 67 6.00 -9.30 0.59
CA VAL A 67 5.77 -9.48 -0.85
C VAL A 67 5.31 -8.16 -1.46
N LEU A 68 6.04 -7.70 -2.47
CA LEU A 68 5.91 -6.35 -2.97
C LEU A 68 5.94 -6.27 -4.48
N ASN A 69 5.00 -5.49 -5.02
CA ASN A 69 5.08 -5.00 -6.39
C ASN A 69 5.48 -3.53 -6.34
N TYR A 70 6.60 -3.21 -6.99
CA TYR A 70 7.03 -1.84 -7.33
C TYR A 70 7.29 -0.91 -6.12
N ILE A 71 8.46 -1.08 -5.50
CA ILE A 71 8.96 -0.18 -4.44
C ILE A 71 9.42 1.14 -5.06
N THR A 72 8.98 2.25 -4.47
CA THR A 72 9.34 3.61 -4.88
C THR A 72 10.22 4.32 -3.86
N SER A 73 10.12 3.95 -2.58
CA SER A 73 10.98 4.52 -1.55
C SER A 73 11.16 3.59 -0.36
N ILE A 74 12.24 3.82 0.38
CA ILE A 74 12.57 3.17 1.64
C ILE A 74 12.72 4.28 2.68
N GLN A 75 11.88 4.28 3.70
CA GLN A 75 12.13 5.08 4.90
C GLN A 75 12.92 4.23 5.87
N ALA A 76 13.98 4.78 6.42
CA ALA A 76 14.90 4.01 7.23
C ALA A 76 15.49 4.87 8.34
N SER A 77 16.08 4.22 9.33
CA SER A 77 16.83 4.91 10.37
C SER A 77 18.11 4.15 10.71
N TYR A 78 19.11 4.88 11.21
CA TYR A 78 20.33 4.28 11.74
C TYR A 78 20.70 4.91 13.09
N SER A 79 21.48 4.18 13.89
CA SER A 79 21.94 4.62 15.21
C SER A 79 23.20 3.86 15.62
N ASP A 80 23.99 4.45 16.49
CA ASP A 80 25.15 3.82 17.10
C ASP A 80 24.74 2.73 18.08
N VAL A 81 25.35 1.55 17.95
CA VAL A 81 25.08 0.41 18.81
C VAL A 81 26.39 -0.09 19.41
N ALA A 82 26.51 0.04 20.73
CA ALA A 82 27.72 -0.28 21.49
C ALA A 82 28.21 -1.72 21.23
N ARG A 83 27.29 -2.68 21.10
CA ARG A 83 27.61 -4.10 20.80
C ARG A 83 28.42 -4.28 19.53
N TYR A 84 28.14 -3.47 18.50
CA TYR A 84 28.86 -3.53 17.22
C TYR A 84 29.99 -2.50 17.14
N ASN A 85 30.11 -1.63 18.13
CA ASN A 85 31.03 -0.49 18.16
C ASN A 85 31.00 0.29 16.82
N THR A 86 29.78 0.53 16.32
CA THR A 86 29.51 1.26 15.07
C THR A 86 28.00 1.54 14.93
N THR A 87 27.67 2.35 13.93
CA THR A 87 26.31 2.63 13.48
C THR A 87 25.73 1.45 12.70
N ILE A 88 24.48 1.08 12.99
CA ILE A 88 23.74 0.06 12.23
C ILE A 88 22.38 0.58 11.77
N VAL A 89 21.83 -0.03 10.72
CA VAL A 89 20.46 0.21 10.28
C VAL A 89 19.51 -0.30 11.36
N LYS A 90 18.73 0.62 11.92
CA LYS A 90 17.82 0.36 13.04
C LYS A 90 16.44 -0.01 12.57
N SER A 91 15.92 0.66 11.54
CA SER A 91 14.60 0.35 11.02
C SER A 91 14.48 0.54 9.53
N LEU A 92 13.54 -0.20 8.93
CA LEU A 92 13.20 -0.13 7.51
C LEU A 92 11.67 -0.14 7.34
N ILE A 93 11.17 0.75 6.48
CA ILE A 93 9.79 0.80 6.01
C ILE A 93 9.83 0.99 4.50
N PHE A 94 9.28 0.03 3.76
CA PHE A 94 9.20 0.09 2.30
C PHE A 94 7.88 0.73 1.89
N LYS A 95 7.92 1.65 0.92
CA LYS A 95 6.71 2.19 0.27
C LYS A 95 6.66 1.80 -1.20
N THR A 96 5.45 1.50 -1.65
CA THR A 96 5.16 1.17 -3.05
C THR A 96 4.55 2.34 -3.81
N SER A 97 4.51 2.23 -5.14
CA SER A 97 3.82 3.19 -6.01
C SER A 97 2.33 3.37 -5.71
N HIS A 98 1.68 2.37 -5.11
CA HIS A 98 0.25 2.42 -4.76
C HIS A 98 0.01 2.98 -3.34
N GLY A 99 1.01 3.58 -2.71
CA GLY A 99 0.91 4.16 -1.37
C GLY A 99 0.91 3.14 -0.22
N ARG A 100 0.93 1.83 -0.51
CA ARG A 100 1.12 0.77 0.50
C ARG A 100 2.48 0.91 1.17
N LYS A 101 2.50 0.80 2.51
CA LYS A 101 3.71 0.76 3.34
C LYS A 101 3.88 -0.63 3.97
N SER A 102 5.11 -1.06 4.16
CA SER A 102 5.40 -2.22 5.00
C SER A 102 5.15 -1.92 6.47
N PRO A 103 5.02 -2.96 7.32
CA PRO A 103 5.38 -2.84 8.73
C PRO A 103 6.78 -2.25 8.89
N MET A 104 7.04 -1.63 10.04
CA MET A 104 8.42 -1.27 10.41
C MET A 104 9.16 -2.55 10.76
N TYR A 105 10.27 -2.79 10.07
CA TYR A 105 11.25 -3.81 10.44
C TYR A 105 12.32 -3.19 11.31
N GLY A 106 12.89 -3.97 12.23
CA GLY A 106 13.92 -3.55 13.16
C GLY A 106 13.35 -2.90 14.42
N GLN A 107 14.16 -2.07 15.08
CA GLN A 107 13.84 -1.52 16.40
C GLN A 107 14.09 -0.02 16.47
N ILE A 108 13.14 0.70 17.07
CA ILE A 108 13.25 2.14 17.28
C ILE A 108 14.39 2.42 18.27
N ALA A 109 15.31 3.30 17.89
CA ALA A 109 16.28 3.88 18.81
C ALA A 109 15.83 5.27 19.25
N ILE A 110 16.14 5.61 20.51
CA ILE A 110 15.85 6.92 21.12
C ILE A 110 16.67 8.00 20.39
N PHE A 111 17.96 7.76 20.19
CA PHE A 111 18.84 8.61 19.40
C PHE A 111 19.08 7.95 18.04
N LYS A 112 18.40 8.44 17.00
CA LYS A 112 18.52 7.90 15.63
C LYS A 112 18.52 9.02 14.59
N THR A 113 19.08 8.72 13.43
CA THR A 113 18.92 9.55 12.23
C THR A 113 17.99 8.85 11.27
N ASP A 114 16.88 9.51 10.94
CA ASP A 114 15.93 9.05 9.92
C ASP A 114 16.38 9.54 8.53
N PHE A 115 16.22 8.70 7.52
CA PHE A 115 16.53 9.01 6.14
C PHE A 115 15.54 8.35 5.19
N VAL A 116 15.48 8.85 3.95
CA VAL A 116 14.63 8.32 2.89
C VAL A 116 15.49 8.03 1.67
N VAL A 117 15.34 6.84 1.12
CA VAL A 117 15.96 6.41 -0.14
C VAL A 117 14.85 6.30 -1.17
N GLU A 118 14.78 7.26 -2.10
CA GLU A 118 13.72 7.34 -3.09
C GLU A 118 14.29 7.66 -4.48
N GLY A 119 13.67 7.08 -5.51
CA GLY A 119 14.01 7.35 -6.91
C GLY A 119 13.18 8.50 -7.48
N ASN A 120 13.77 9.26 -8.40
CA ASN A 120 13.09 10.36 -9.09
C ASN A 120 11.96 9.85 -10.00
N CYS A 121 10.95 10.67 -10.28
CA CYS A 121 9.91 10.40 -11.30
C CYS A 121 9.19 9.03 -11.19
N GLY A 122 8.97 8.51 -9.98
CA GLY A 122 8.33 7.21 -9.80
C GLY A 122 9.18 6.04 -10.31
N ALA A 123 10.51 6.22 -10.35
CA ALA A 123 11.45 5.19 -10.75
C ALA A 123 11.29 3.89 -9.94
N LYS A 124 11.44 2.77 -10.63
CA LYS A 124 11.31 1.42 -10.07
C LYS A 124 12.59 1.08 -9.31
N LEU A 125 12.48 0.57 -8.08
CA LEU A 125 13.61 -0.05 -7.40
C LEU A 125 14.07 -1.31 -8.14
N THR A 126 15.37 -1.37 -8.46
CA THR A 126 16.00 -2.44 -9.25
C THR A 126 17.15 -3.14 -8.53
N GLY A 127 17.74 -2.51 -7.52
CA GLY A 127 18.88 -3.07 -6.80
C GLY A 127 19.06 -2.44 -5.42
N PHE A 128 19.74 -3.15 -4.53
CA PHE A 128 20.21 -2.62 -3.25
C PHE A 128 21.73 -2.55 -3.28
N HIS A 129 22.30 -1.63 -2.51
CA HIS A 129 23.74 -1.57 -2.25
C HIS A 129 23.97 -1.09 -0.83
N GLY A 130 25.13 -1.37 -0.26
CA GLY A 130 25.36 -1.03 1.14
C GLY A 130 26.57 -1.72 1.74
N ARG A 131 26.53 -1.90 3.06
CA ARG A 131 27.55 -2.63 3.82
C ARG A 131 26.89 -3.58 4.79
N SER A 132 27.35 -4.83 4.83
CA SER A 132 26.77 -5.86 5.69
C SER A 132 27.83 -6.79 6.28
N GLY A 133 27.47 -7.53 7.32
CA GLY A 133 28.33 -8.50 7.98
C GLY A 133 27.52 -9.17 9.09
N THR A 134 27.94 -9.04 10.35
CA THR A 134 27.13 -9.49 11.50
C THR A 134 25.80 -8.74 11.67
N ALA A 135 25.66 -7.59 11.00
CA ALA A 135 24.45 -6.78 10.94
C ALA A 135 24.37 -6.06 9.58
N LEU A 136 23.26 -5.39 9.31
CA LEU A 136 23.15 -4.45 8.21
C LEU A 136 23.68 -3.08 8.65
N PHE A 137 24.90 -2.73 8.22
CA PHE A 137 25.57 -1.50 8.66
C PHE A 137 25.09 -0.29 7.89
N ALA A 138 24.97 -0.39 6.57
CA ALA A 138 24.48 0.69 5.71
C ALA A 138 23.65 0.15 4.55
N ILE A 139 22.68 0.95 4.09
CA ILE A 139 21.79 0.58 2.98
C ILE A 139 21.52 1.76 2.06
N GLY A 140 21.47 1.46 0.77
CA GLY A 140 21.11 2.33 -0.34
C GLY A 140 20.41 1.51 -1.42
N ALA A 141 20.00 2.19 -2.49
CA ALA A 141 19.22 1.57 -3.55
C ALA A 141 19.53 2.12 -4.94
N HIS A 142 19.25 1.28 -5.94
CA HIS A 142 19.30 1.61 -7.36
C HIS A 142 17.89 1.67 -7.94
N PHE A 143 17.60 2.75 -8.65
CA PHE A 143 16.31 3.01 -9.28
C PHE A 143 16.45 3.13 -10.79
N LEU A 144 15.45 2.66 -11.53
CA LEU A 144 15.36 2.79 -12.97
C LEU A 144 14.11 3.61 -13.33
N ALA A 145 14.32 4.78 -13.94
CA ALA A 145 13.22 5.62 -14.41
C ALA A 145 12.53 4.95 -15.62
N PRO A 146 11.18 4.98 -15.69
CA PRO A 146 10.44 4.46 -16.84
C PRO A 146 10.84 5.19 -18.12
N SER A 147 11.15 4.44 -19.19
CA SER A 147 11.63 4.96 -20.47
C SER A 147 10.53 5.23 -21.50
N SER A 148 9.26 5.23 -21.09
CA SER A 148 8.13 5.33 -22.03
C SER A 148 7.75 6.78 -22.36
N PRO A 149 7.29 7.08 -23.59
CA PRO A 149 6.86 8.42 -23.98
C PRO A 149 5.67 8.89 -23.15
N VAL A 150 5.73 10.13 -22.67
CA VAL A 150 4.67 10.80 -21.89
C VAL A 150 3.42 10.93 -22.75
N LYS A 151 2.27 10.51 -22.23
CA LYS A 151 0.97 10.69 -22.91
C LYS A 151 0.49 12.12 -22.65
N GLN A 152 0.28 12.89 -23.71
CA GLN A 152 -0.21 14.26 -23.61
C GLN A 152 -1.72 14.31 -23.84
N LEU A 153 -2.40 15.12 -23.02
CA LEU A 153 -3.77 15.57 -23.25
C LEU A 153 -3.71 17.02 -23.75
N GLU A 154 -4.20 17.23 -24.96
CA GLU A 154 -4.27 18.57 -25.57
C GLU A 154 -5.16 19.51 -24.75
N PRO A 155 -4.80 20.81 -24.65
CA PRO A 155 -5.60 21.81 -23.96
C PRO A 155 -7.06 21.82 -24.39
N GLN A 156 -7.95 21.60 -23.42
CA GLN A 156 -9.40 21.67 -23.62
C GLN A 156 -9.90 23.05 -23.18
N GLY A 157 -10.63 23.74 -24.05
CA GLY A 157 -11.16 25.08 -23.79
C GLY A 157 -11.15 25.97 -25.04
N GLY A 158 -10.99 27.28 -24.82
CA GLY A 158 -10.90 28.27 -25.88
C GLY A 158 -9.54 28.32 -26.58
N ASP A 159 -9.53 28.77 -27.82
CA ASP A 159 -8.38 28.86 -28.73
C ASP A 159 -7.66 30.23 -28.71
N ARG A 160 -8.10 31.14 -27.85
CA ARG A 160 -7.52 32.48 -27.70
C ARG A 160 -6.40 32.50 -26.66
N GLY A 161 -5.47 33.44 -26.81
CA GLY A 161 -4.37 33.67 -25.87
C GLY A 161 -3.07 32.90 -26.21
N TYR A 162 -2.06 33.14 -25.39
CA TYR A 162 -0.72 32.55 -25.54
C TYR A 162 -0.69 31.15 -24.94
N ALA A 163 -0.07 30.23 -25.68
CA ALA A 163 0.13 28.86 -25.22
C ALA A 163 1.35 28.79 -24.30
N TRP A 164 1.27 27.91 -23.31
CA TRP A 164 2.36 27.58 -22.40
C TRP A 164 2.38 26.08 -22.14
N ASP A 165 3.57 25.57 -21.84
CA ASP A 165 3.81 24.19 -21.44
C ASP A 165 4.88 24.21 -20.35
N ASP A 166 4.55 23.73 -19.15
CA ASP A 166 5.52 23.67 -18.06
C ASP A 166 6.52 22.53 -18.27
N GLY A 167 6.22 21.57 -19.17
CA GLY A 167 7.02 20.39 -19.39
C GLY A 167 6.65 19.23 -18.45
N VAL A 168 7.64 18.38 -18.15
CA VAL A 168 7.44 17.12 -17.43
C VAL A 168 8.26 17.11 -16.14
N TYR A 169 7.60 16.74 -15.04
CA TYR A 169 8.14 16.70 -13.69
C TYR A 169 7.84 15.36 -13.01
N ASP A 170 8.36 15.16 -11.80
CA ASP A 170 8.21 13.89 -11.07
C ASP A 170 6.78 13.69 -10.55
N GLY A 171 6.03 14.79 -10.40
CA GLY A 171 4.61 14.80 -10.01
C GLY A 171 4.11 16.18 -9.62
N VAL A 172 2.80 16.30 -9.42
CA VAL A 172 2.16 17.56 -8.99
C VAL A 172 1.83 17.49 -7.50
N SER A 173 2.44 18.36 -6.70
CA SER A 173 2.25 18.38 -5.24
C SER A 173 1.12 19.30 -4.78
N LYS A 174 0.87 20.38 -5.52
CA LYS A 174 -0.13 21.40 -5.15
C LYS A 174 -0.59 22.16 -6.38
N ILE A 175 -1.89 22.46 -6.42
CA ILE A 175 -2.49 23.34 -7.41
C ILE A 175 -3.22 24.45 -6.67
N SER A 176 -3.00 25.69 -7.10
CA SER A 176 -3.65 26.88 -6.56
C SER A 176 -4.32 27.62 -7.70
N VAL A 177 -5.57 28.04 -7.55
CA VAL A 177 -6.31 28.77 -8.59
C VAL A 177 -6.98 30.02 -8.03
N THR A 178 -7.17 31.04 -8.87
CA THR A 178 -8.10 32.14 -8.60
C THR A 178 -9.16 32.18 -9.68
N GLN A 179 -10.35 32.63 -9.29
CA GLN A 179 -11.48 32.86 -10.19
C GLN A 179 -11.77 34.36 -10.19
N ASP A 180 -12.06 34.91 -11.36
CA ASP A 180 -12.53 36.29 -11.53
C ASP A 180 -13.87 36.25 -12.26
N GLY A 181 -14.95 36.63 -11.56
CA GLY A 181 -16.32 36.43 -12.04
C GLY A 181 -16.62 34.96 -12.40
N SER A 182 -16.93 34.70 -13.67
CA SER A 182 -17.33 33.37 -14.17
C SER A 182 -16.18 32.52 -14.72
N TYR A 183 -14.93 33.00 -14.70
CA TYR A 183 -13.80 32.29 -15.31
C TYR A 183 -12.59 32.19 -14.37
N LEU A 184 -11.76 31.17 -14.59
CA LEU A 184 -10.47 31.05 -13.90
C LEU A 184 -9.51 32.12 -14.42
N SER A 185 -8.95 32.92 -13.53
CA SER A 185 -8.03 34.02 -13.85
C SER A 185 -6.56 33.68 -13.64
N TYR A 186 -6.27 32.75 -12.72
CA TYR A 186 -4.91 32.35 -12.36
C TYR A 186 -4.85 30.86 -12.04
N VAL A 187 -3.73 30.25 -12.39
CA VAL A 187 -3.35 28.93 -11.89
C VAL A 187 -1.87 28.91 -11.53
N LYS A 188 -1.54 28.25 -10.43
CA LYS A 188 -0.17 27.99 -9.99
C LYS A 188 0.00 26.53 -9.64
N PHE A 189 1.02 25.93 -10.23
CA PHE A 189 1.41 24.56 -10.00
C PHE A 189 2.67 24.50 -9.17
N LYS A 190 2.72 23.58 -8.20
CA LYS A 190 3.94 23.19 -7.50
C LYS A 190 4.29 21.76 -7.90
N TYR A 191 5.32 21.62 -8.71
CA TYR A 191 5.84 20.34 -9.17
C TYR A 191 6.92 19.81 -8.24
N VAL A 192 7.01 18.49 -8.15
CA VAL A 192 8.13 17.78 -7.51
C VAL A 192 9.20 17.52 -8.58
N LYS A 193 10.47 17.75 -8.25
CA LYS A 193 11.60 17.42 -9.12
C LYS A 193 12.76 16.92 -8.25
N GLY A 194 12.94 15.60 -8.19
CA GLY A 194 13.76 14.96 -7.16
C GLY A 194 13.30 15.33 -5.75
N SER A 195 14.25 15.71 -4.88
CA SER A 195 13.97 16.18 -3.51
C SER A 195 13.50 17.64 -3.41
N THR A 196 13.39 18.35 -4.55
CA THR A 196 13.05 19.77 -4.59
C THR A 196 11.66 20.03 -5.17
N SER A 197 11.21 21.28 -5.12
CA SER A 197 9.95 21.68 -5.74
C SER A 197 10.09 22.91 -6.63
N VAL A 198 9.51 22.84 -7.83
CA VAL A 198 9.50 23.93 -8.82
C VAL A 198 8.08 24.50 -8.89
N ARG A 199 7.95 25.82 -9.10
CA ARG A 199 6.65 26.49 -9.18
C ARG A 199 6.49 27.19 -10.52
N HIS A 200 5.35 26.98 -11.15
CA HIS A 200 4.94 27.68 -12.37
C HIS A 200 3.60 28.33 -12.15
N SER A 201 3.36 29.48 -12.78
CA SER A 201 2.12 30.22 -12.64
C SER A 201 1.73 30.90 -13.93
N HIS A 202 0.42 30.86 -14.23
CA HIS A 202 -0.15 31.31 -15.48
C HIS A 202 -1.43 32.10 -15.21
N GLY A 203 -1.68 33.14 -16.01
CA GLY A 203 -2.78 34.07 -15.79
C GLY A 203 -2.45 35.15 -14.74
N LYS A 204 -3.47 35.92 -14.33
CA LYS A 204 -3.32 37.06 -13.44
C LYS A 204 -3.98 36.80 -12.08
N MET A 205 -3.18 36.92 -11.04
CA MET A 205 -3.65 36.75 -9.66
C MET A 205 -4.35 38.03 -9.20
N ASN A 206 -5.68 37.99 -9.11
CA ASN A 206 -6.50 39.14 -8.72
C ASN A 206 -7.03 39.05 -7.26
N GLN A 207 -6.95 37.87 -6.63
CA GLN A 207 -7.37 37.60 -5.25
C GLN A 207 -6.49 36.49 -4.63
N GLU A 208 -6.63 36.20 -3.33
CA GLU A 208 -5.91 35.07 -2.72
C GLU A 208 -6.30 33.72 -3.34
N PRO A 209 -5.34 32.82 -3.64
CA PRO A 209 -5.62 31.60 -4.38
C PRO A 209 -6.23 30.53 -3.49
N LYS A 210 -7.26 29.85 -3.99
CA LYS A 210 -7.78 28.64 -3.37
C LYS A 210 -6.80 27.50 -3.61
N GLU A 211 -6.38 26.85 -2.53
CA GLU A 211 -5.36 25.80 -2.57
C GLU A 211 -5.98 24.40 -2.51
N PHE A 212 -5.56 23.55 -3.44
CA PHE A 212 -5.93 22.15 -3.47
C PHE A 212 -4.70 21.29 -3.16
N LYS A 213 -4.76 20.54 -2.07
CA LYS A 213 -3.80 19.46 -1.79
C LYS A 213 -4.27 18.22 -2.54
N CYS A 214 -3.40 17.60 -3.31
CA CYS A 214 -3.76 16.46 -4.14
C CYS A 214 -4.09 15.24 -3.26
N ARG A 215 -5.39 15.03 -3.01
CA ARG A 215 -6.03 13.73 -2.75
C ARG A 215 -7.14 13.63 -3.79
N ILE A 216 -7.32 12.43 -4.35
CA ILE A 216 -8.26 12.10 -5.45
C ILE A 216 -9.49 13.01 -5.38
N SER A 217 -9.57 14.01 -6.27
CA SER A 217 -10.69 14.93 -6.29
C SER A 217 -11.84 14.31 -7.09
N PRO A 218 -13.11 14.60 -6.75
CA PRO A 218 -14.22 14.33 -7.63
C PRO A 218 -14.02 15.09 -8.96
N VAL A 219 -14.47 14.44 -10.03
CA VAL A 219 -14.26 14.76 -11.44
C VAL A 219 -14.63 16.22 -11.78
N PHE A 220 -13.79 16.89 -12.59
CA PHE A 220 -14.19 18.08 -13.36
C PHE A 220 -14.26 17.71 -14.85
N GLY A 221 -15.42 17.88 -15.48
CA GLY A 221 -15.67 17.60 -16.90
C GLY A 221 -16.70 16.48 -17.16
N LYS A 222 -17.36 16.50 -18.31
CA LYS A 222 -18.47 15.60 -18.65
C LYS A 222 -17.97 14.17 -18.91
N VAL A 223 -18.56 13.20 -18.20
CA VAL A 223 -18.25 11.77 -18.34
C VAL A 223 -18.66 11.28 -19.73
N SER A 224 -17.71 10.70 -20.47
CA SER A 224 -17.99 9.83 -21.61
C SER A 224 -17.33 8.47 -21.40
N SER A 225 -18.02 7.43 -21.85
CA SER A 225 -17.92 6.02 -21.51
C SER A 225 -16.65 5.29 -21.98
N LYS A 226 -15.46 5.64 -21.45
CA LYS A 226 -14.25 4.81 -21.62
C LYS A 226 -13.48 4.65 -20.30
N LYS A 227 -13.23 3.39 -19.93
CA LYS A 227 -12.41 2.95 -18.78
C LYS A 227 -11.06 3.69 -18.73
N PHE A 228 -10.67 4.13 -17.54
CA PHE A 228 -9.42 4.86 -17.29
C PHE A 228 -8.21 3.92 -17.30
N VAL A 229 -7.11 4.39 -17.88
CA VAL A 229 -5.76 3.85 -17.69
C VAL A 229 -5.16 4.56 -16.47
N LEU A 230 -4.60 3.81 -15.52
CA LEU A 230 -3.81 4.36 -14.41
C LEU A 230 -2.64 5.18 -15.00
N ALA A 231 -2.69 6.50 -14.86
CA ALA A 231 -1.64 7.40 -15.35
C ALA A 231 -1.32 8.45 -14.28
N VAL A 232 -0.03 8.79 -14.12
CA VAL A 232 0.41 9.79 -13.13
C VAL A 232 0.46 11.15 -13.80
N LEU A 233 -0.18 12.14 -13.20
CA LEU A 233 -0.13 13.54 -13.65
C LEU A 233 1.26 14.13 -13.33
N VAL A 234 1.97 14.56 -14.36
CA VAL A 234 3.40 14.96 -14.27
C VAL A 234 3.68 16.36 -14.82
N GLY A 235 2.68 17.04 -15.37
CA GLY A 235 2.85 18.40 -15.88
C GLY A 235 1.55 18.95 -16.44
N PHE A 236 1.51 20.27 -16.63
CA PHE A 236 0.40 20.96 -17.27
C PHE A 236 0.87 21.80 -18.45
N ARG A 237 -0.07 21.99 -19.37
CA ARG A 237 0.04 22.91 -20.50
C ARG A 237 -1.29 23.59 -20.70
N GLY A 238 -1.31 24.71 -21.40
CA GLY A 238 -2.56 25.44 -21.53
C GLY A 238 -2.42 26.73 -22.31
N ARG A 239 -3.44 27.56 -22.20
CA ARG A 239 -3.49 28.89 -22.80
C ARG A 239 -4.06 29.89 -21.83
N ASN A 240 -3.47 31.07 -21.75
CA ASN A 240 -4.03 32.21 -21.04
C ASN A 240 -4.05 33.44 -21.94
N SER A 241 -5.06 34.28 -21.75
CA SER A 241 -5.26 35.51 -22.49
C SER A 241 -4.91 36.69 -21.61
N GLU A 242 -4.00 37.54 -22.08
CA GLU A 242 -3.57 38.74 -21.35
C GLU A 242 -4.57 39.89 -21.47
N SER A 243 -5.39 39.92 -22.53
CA SER A 243 -6.35 40.99 -22.78
C SER A 243 -7.53 40.99 -21.82
N ASP A 244 -7.89 39.81 -21.29
CA ASP A 244 -9.01 39.62 -20.38
C ASP A 244 -8.66 38.77 -19.15
N ASN A 245 -7.36 38.52 -18.95
CA ASN A 245 -6.80 37.78 -17.82
C ASN A 245 -7.43 36.40 -17.59
N ALA A 246 -8.01 35.78 -18.63
CA ALA A 246 -8.69 34.50 -18.51
C ALA A 246 -7.74 33.33 -18.83
N LEU A 247 -7.82 32.28 -18.02
CA LEU A 247 -7.31 30.95 -18.36
C LEU A 247 -8.26 30.33 -19.39
N ARG A 248 -7.77 30.11 -20.60
CA ARG A 248 -8.61 29.79 -21.77
C ARG A 248 -8.70 28.30 -22.05
N ALA A 249 -7.60 27.58 -21.92
CA ALA A 249 -7.57 26.14 -22.10
C ALA A 249 -6.55 25.49 -21.17
N LEU A 250 -6.82 24.24 -20.76
CA LEU A 250 -5.92 23.47 -19.91
C LEU A 250 -5.79 22.04 -20.44
N GLY A 251 -4.55 21.59 -20.55
CA GLY A 251 -4.13 20.25 -20.94
C GLY A 251 -3.15 19.70 -19.90
N ALA A 252 -2.78 18.43 -20.04
CA ALA A 252 -2.01 17.73 -19.02
C ALA A 252 -1.04 16.72 -19.61
N ASN A 253 0.11 16.57 -18.97
CA ASN A 253 1.11 15.56 -19.27
C ASN A 253 0.94 14.41 -18.29
N PHE A 254 0.81 13.19 -18.82
CA PHE A 254 0.65 11.97 -18.05
C PHE A 254 1.82 11.02 -18.29
N ALA A 255 2.54 10.68 -17.22
CA ALA A 255 3.49 9.59 -17.29
C ALA A 255 2.68 8.27 -17.33
N PRO A 256 2.99 7.36 -18.27
CA PRO A 256 2.44 6.03 -18.20
C PRO A 256 2.86 5.42 -16.85
N VAL A 257 1.88 5.04 -16.03
CA VAL A 257 2.17 4.03 -15.01
C VAL A 257 2.63 2.82 -15.82
N PRO A 258 3.77 2.18 -15.51
CA PRO A 258 4.10 0.90 -16.11
C PRO A 258 2.83 0.08 -16.06
N ALA A 259 2.37 -0.43 -17.22
CA ALA A 259 1.20 -1.32 -17.23
C ALA A 259 1.38 -2.26 -16.04
N PRO A 260 0.34 -2.49 -15.20
CA PRO A 260 0.44 -3.54 -14.21
C PRO A 260 0.99 -4.72 -15.00
N VAL A 261 2.22 -5.14 -14.71
CA VAL A 261 2.68 -6.44 -15.18
C VAL A 261 1.55 -7.31 -14.69
N ALA A 262 0.79 -7.88 -15.63
CA ALA A 262 -0.40 -8.66 -15.32
C ALA A 262 -0.02 -9.46 -14.07
N PRO A 263 -0.77 -9.30 -12.96
CA PRO A 263 -0.31 -9.77 -11.67
C PRO A 263 0.33 -11.11 -11.90
N VAL A 264 1.63 -11.27 -11.57
CA VAL A 264 2.29 -12.59 -11.57
C VAL A 264 1.22 -13.51 -11.05
N PRO A 265 0.75 -14.51 -11.83
CA PRO A 265 -0.50 -15.17 -11.53
C PRO A 265 -0.44 -15.50 -10.06
N ALA A 266 -1.29 -14.86 -9.24
CA ALA A 266 -1.51 -15.36 -7.89
C ALA A 266 -1.73 -16.85 -8.13
N PRO A 267 -0.94 -17.74 -7.50
CA PRO A 267 -0.89 -19.15 -7.86
C PRO A 267 -2.33 -19.56 -8.08
N VAL A 268 -2.67 -19.85 -9.34
CA VAL A 268 -4.07 -19.88 -9.80
C VAL A 268 -4.84 -20.60 -8.72
N PRO A 269 -5.78 -19.94 -8.01
CA PRO A 269 -6.61 -20.62 -7.03
C PRO A 269 -7.17 -21.81 -7.77
N THR A 270 -6.78 -22.99 -7.32
CA THR A 270 -7.28 -24.25 -7.88
C THR A 270 -8.80 -24.08 -7.89
N GLN A 271 -9.41 -24.21 -9.07
CA GLN A 271 -10.80 -23.83 -9.36
C GLN A 271 -11.80 -24.66 -8.54
N VAL A 272 -11.90 -24.40 -7.25
CA VAL A 272 -13.10 -24.70 -6.50
C VAL A 272 -13.98 -23.46 -6.64
N PRO A 273 -15.15 -23.54 -7.27
CA PRO A 273 -16.05 -22.40 -7.35
C PRO A 273 -16.42 -21.98 -5.92
N ALA A 274 -15.87 -20.85 -5.48
CA ALA A 274 -16.24 -20.24 -4.22
C ALA A 274 -17.38 -19.25 -4.46
N LYS A 275 -18.49 -19.41 -3.73
CA LYS A 275 -19.62 -18.49 -3.76
C LYS A 275 -19.39 -17.37 -2.76
N LYS A 276 -19.43 -16.13 -3.22
CA LYS A 276 -19.40 -14.94 -2.35
C LYS A 276 -20.79 -14.73 -1.73
N LEU A 277 -20.89 -14.75 -0.40
CA LEU A 277 -22.12 -14.41 0.32
C LEU A 277 -22.14 -12.92 0.66
N GLU A 278 -23.33 -12.35 0.83
CA GLU A 278 -23.48 -10.94 1.23
C GLU A 278 -22.85 -10.69 2.61
N ALA A 279 -22.17 -9.54 2.73
CA ALA A 279 -21.64 -9.10 4.01
C ALA A 279 -22.75 -8.49 4.88
N LYS A 280 -22.64 -8.65 6.19
CA LYS A 280 -23.58 -8.14 7.20
C LYS A 280 -22.85 -7.18 8.15
N GLY A 281 -23.58 -6.17 8.64
CA GLY A 281 -23.04 -5.06 9.43
C GLY A 281 -23.36 -3.69 8.82
N GLY A 282 -22.64 -2.66 9.26
CA GLY A 282 -22.82 -1.27 8.85
C GLY A 282 -22.16 -0.90 7.51
N ASP A 283 -22.48 0.31 7.02
CA ASP A 283 -22.02 0.82 5.72
C ASP A 283 -20.70 1.62 5.77
N GLY A 284 -20.16 1.81 6.98
CA GLY A 284 -18.94 2.58 7.24
C GLY A 284 -17.64 1.89 6.78
N GLY A 285 -16.56 2.66 6.66
CA GLY A 285 -15.23 2.14 6.35
C GLY A 285 -14.97 1.84 4.87
N ALA A 286 -13.72 1.50 4.56
CA ALA A 286 -13.27 1.11 3.23
C ALA A 286 -13.55 -0.38 2.97
N MET A 287 -13.96 -0.71 1.75
CA MET A 287 -14.16 -2.10 1.32
C MET A 287 -12.83 -2.87 1.28
N TRP A 288 -12.88 -4.13 1.70
CA TRP A 288 -11.78 -5.09 1.59
C TRP A 288 -12.30 -6.47 1.19
N ASP A 289 -11.48 -7.25 0.51
CA ASP A 289 -11.78 -8.62 0.09
C ASP A 289 -10.46 -9.40 0.00
N ASP A 290 -10.29 -10.42 0.84
CA ASP A 290 -9.09 -11.25 0.84
C ASP A 290 -9.11 -12.29 -0.31
N GLY A 291 -10.23 -12.41 -1.01
CA GLY A 291 -10.48 -13.51 -1.95
C GLY A 291 -10.84 -14.81 -1.22
N PHE A 292 -10.60 -15.93 -1.90
CA PHE A 292 -10.89 -17.27 -1.39
C PHE A 292 -9.67 -18.19 -1.56
N TYR A 293 -9.56 -19.15 -0.65
CA TYR A 293 -8.41 -20.06 -0.52
C TYR A 293 -8.89 -21.52 -0.38
N GLU A 294 -7.99 -22.46 -0.06
CA GLU A 294 -8.41 -23.85 0.17
C GLU A 294 -9.01 -24.06 1.56
N ASP A 295 -8.44 -23.36 2.57
CA ASP A 295 -8.95 -23.38 3.95
C ASP A 295 -8.54 -22.14 4.75
N VAL A 296 -9.24 -21.91 5.85
CA VAL A 296 -8.85 -20.94 6.90
C VAL A 296 -8.10 -21.69 8.00
N ARG A 297 -6.87 -21.24 8.33
CA ARG A 297 -6.02 -21.84 9.36
C ARG A 297 -6.15 -21.15 10.70
N LYS A 298 -6.26 -19.82 10.69
CA LYS A 298 -6.28 -19.03 11.91
C LYS A 298 -7.06 -17.74 11.71
N VAL A 299 -7.77 -17.34 12.75
CA VAL A 299 -8.44 -16.04 12.85
C VAL A 299 -7.80 -15.23 13.96
N TYR A 300 -7.59 -13.95 13.71
CA TYR A 300 -7.15 -12.95 14.67
C TYR A 300 -8.24 -11.91 14.81
N VAL A 301 -8.68 -11.64 16.04
CA VAL A 301 -9.65 -10.59 16.32
C VAL A 301 -9.07 -9.63 17.35
N GLY A 302 -9.00 -8.35 17.01
CA GLY A 302 -8.62 -7.27 17.92
C GLY A 302 -9.85 -6.50 18.38
N GLN A 303 -9.96 -6.35 19.70
CA GLN A 303 -11.03 -5.58 20.33
C GLN A 303 -10.55 -4.14 20.56
N GLY A 304 -11.42 -3.17 20.26
CA GLY A 304 -11.23 -1.76 20.59
C GLY A 304 -12.23 -1.30 21.65
N ASP A 305 -12.19 -0.01 21.97
CA ASP A 305 -12.95 0.59 23.07
C ASP A 305 -14.49 0.50 22.92
N SER A 306 -14.98 0.11 21.73
CA SER A 306 -16.39 0.13 21.39
C SER A 306 -16.88 -1.10 20.61
N GLY A 307 -16.02 -2.10 20.37
CA GLY A 307 -16.36 -3.30 19.60
C GLY A 307 -15.16 -3.92 18.90
N VAL A 308 -15.40 -4.66 17.81
CA VAL A 308 -14.33 -5.28 17.03
C VAL A 308 -13.62 -4.20 16.20
N SER A 309 -12.37 -3.92 16.54
CA SER A 309 -11.58 -2.90 15.83
C SER A 309 -10.70 -3.47 14.74
N PHE A 310 -10.35 -4.76 14.82
CA PHE A 310 -9.42 -5.39 13.90
C PHE A 310 -9.76 -6.86 13.63
N VAL A 311 -9.62 -7.30 12.38
CA VAL A 311 -9.63 -8.73 12.01
C VAL A 311 -8.48 -9.05 11.06
N LYS A 312 -7.89 -10.23 11.20
CA LYS A 312 -6.91 -10.78 10.25
C LYS A 312 -7.10 -12.29 10.16
N PHE A 313 -6.83 -12.86 8.99
CA PHE A 313 -6.97 -14.29 8.75
C PHE A 313 -5.67 -14.87 8.20
N GLU A 314 -5.40 -16.13 8.51
CA GLU A 314 -4.38 -16.93 7.83
C GLU A 314 -5.08 -18.05 7.07
N TYR A 315 -4.68 -18.24 5.82
CA TYR A 315 -5.29 -19.17 4.90
C TYR A 315 -4.29 -20.24 4.47
N ALA A 316 -4.81 -21.40 4.08
CA ALA A 316 -4.05 -22.44 3.39
C ALA A 316 -4.30 -22.32 1.89
N ASN A 317 -3.22 -22.32 1.11
CA ASN A 317 -3.29 -22.45 -0.35
C ASN A 317 -2.30 -23.53 -0.78
N ARG A 318 -2.80 -24.72 -1.09
CA ARG A 318 -2.00 -25.92 -1.40
C ARG A 318 -1.09 -26.30 -0.24
N LYS A 319 0.24 -26.18 -0.43
CA LYS A 319 1.27 -26.47 0.59
C LYS A 319 1.78 -25.20 1.29
N GLU A 320 1.24 -24.03 0.97
CA GLU A 320 1.70 -22.74 1.49
C GLU A 320 0.67 -22.13 2.45
N LEU A 321 1.18 -21.43 3.46
CA LEU A 321 0.37 -20.66 4.40
C LEU A 321 0.40 -19.19 3.97
N VAL A 322 -0.78 -18.64 3.71
CA VAL A 322 -0.96 -17.26 3.25
C VAL A 322 -1.44 -16.42 4.43
N ALA A 323 -0.57 -15.53 4.93
CA ALA A 323 -0.98 -14.55 5.92
C ALA A 323 -1.79 -13.44 5.25
N GLY A 324 -3.08 -13.36 5.58
CA GLY A 324 -3.97 -12.31 5.12
C GLY A 324 -3.61 -10.93 5.68
N VAL A 325 -4.17 -9.89 5.06
CA VAL A 325 -4.02 -8.50 5.50
C VAL A 325 -4.86 -8.28 6.76
N GLY A 326 -4.38 -7.42 7.65
CA GLY A 326 -5.18 -6.97 8.79
C GLY A 326 -6.14 -5.85 8.39
N HIS A 327 -7.41 -5.98 8.74
CA HIS A 327 -8.48 -5.05 8.42
C HIS A 327 -8.96 -4.36 9.68
N GLY A 328 -9.00 -3.03 9.67
CA GLY A 328 -9.31 -2.22 10.83
C GLY A 328 -8.06 -1.71 11.57
N LYS A 329 -8.23 -1.16 12.76
CA LYS A 329 -7.16 -0.60 13.58
C LYS A 329 -6.84 -1.50 14.76
N MET A 330 -5.59 -1.96 14.80
CA MET A 330 -5.06 -2.71 15.94
C MET A 330 -5.06 -1.83 17.19
N SER A 331 -5.69 -2.30 18.27
CA SER A 331 -5.65 -1.64 19.57
C SER A 331 -4.39 -2.03 20.34
N ILE A 332 -4.12 -1.31 21.44
CA ILE A 332 -3.00 -1.63 22.33
C ILE A 332 -3.17 -2.99 23.04
N LEU A 333 -4.38 -3.55 23.06
CA LEU A 333 -4.69 -4.83 23.68
C LEU A 333 -4.26 -6.03 22.81
N GLY A 334 -3.88 -5.79 21.56
CA GLY A 334 -3.46 -6.84 20.62
C GLY A 334 -4.65 -7.62 20.05
N THR A 335 -4.41 -8.89 19.72
CA THR A 335 -5.42 -9.78 19.12
C THR A 335 -5.57 -11.06 19.91
N GLU A 336 -6.80 -11.53 20.00
CA GLU A 336 -7.11 -12.90 20.38
C GLU A 336 -7.05 -13.80 19.14
N GLU A 337 -6.49 -15.00 19.31
CA GLU A 337 -6.29 -15.95 18.22
C GLU A 337 -7.29 -17.11 18.32
N PHE A 338 -7.87 -17.49 17.19
CA PHE A 338 -8.64 -18.72 17.04
C PHE A 338 -7.97 -19.60 15.98
N VAL A 339 -7.20 -20.58 16.46
CA VAL A 339 -6.44 -21.53 15.62
C VAL A 339 -7.29 -22.76 15.32
N LEU A 340 -7.38 -23.15 14.05
CA LEU A 340 -8.11 -24.34 13.61
C LEU A 340 -7.21 -25.58 13.52
N ASP A 341 -7.73 -26.72 13.99
CA ASP A 341 -7.10 -28.04 13.90
C ASP A 341 -7.20 -28.62 12.47
N SER A 342 -6.34 -28.09 11.61
CA SER A 342 -6.26 -28.42 10.20
C SER A 342 -5.65 -29.81 9.91
N PRO A 343 -6.13 -30.58 8.91
CA PRO A 343 -7.19 -30.25 7.94
C PRO A 343 -8.61 -30.66 8.38
N ASN A 344 -8.77 -31.18 9.60
CA ASN A 344 -10.02 -31.81 10.04
C ASN A 344 -11.04 -30.80 10.60
N GLU A 345 -10.60 -29.60 10.97
CA GLU A 345 -11.43 -28.50 11.45
C GLU A 345 -11.50 -27.38 10.40
N TYR A 346 -12.73 -26.97 10.05
CA TYR A 346 -13.00 -25.88 9.12
C TYR A 346 -14.20 -25.05 9.60
N ILE A 347 -14.20 -23.75 9.27
CA ILE A 347 -15.27 -22.82 9.66
C ILE A 347 -16.49 -23.07 8.77
N VAL A 348 -17.68 -23.16 9.37
CA VAL A 348 -18.96 -23.36 8.69
C VAL A 348 -19.87 -22.14 8.78
N SER A 349 -19.69 -21.31 9.81
CA SER A 349 -20.53 -20.12 10.03
C SER A 349 -19.76 -19.04 10.79
N VAL A 350 -20.10 -17.79 10.49
CA VAL A 350 -19.68 -16.60 11.23
C VAL A 350 -20.94 -15.95 11.77
N GLU A 351 -21.02 -15.86 13.08
CA GLU A 351 -22.05 -15.12 13.80
C GLU A 351 -21.46 -13.80 14.27
N GLY A 352 -22.28 -12.77 14.36
CA GLY A 352 -21.86 -11.48 14.90
C GLY A 352 -23.02 -10.60 15.29
N SER A 353 -22.68 -9.49 15.92
CA SER A 353 -23.61 -8.43 16.31
C SER A 353 -23.06 -7.10 15.81
N TYR A 354 -23.93 -6.17 15.39
CA TYR A 354 -23.53 -4.81 15.04
C TYR A 354 -24.49 -3.78 15.64
N ASP A 355 -23.95 -2.63 15.99
CA ASP A 355 -24.73 -1.55 16.59
C ASP A 355 -24.19 -0.17 16.21
N LYS A 356 -25.03 0.85 16.38
CA LYS A 356 -24.67 2.25 16.21
C LYS A 356 -24.10 2.80 17.51
N VAL A 357 -22.78 2.91 17.60
CA VAL A 357 -22.09 3.48 18.77
C VAL A 357 -21.93 4.99 18.62
N PHE A 358 -22.19 5.73 19.71
CA PHE A 358 -22.04 7.18 19.74
C PHE A 358 -20.57 7.58 19.50
N GLY A 359 -20.33 8.46 18.52
CA GLY A 359 -18.98 8.94 18.17
C GLY A 359 -18.27 8.15 17.09
N VAL A 360 -18.87 7.08 16.55
CA VAL A 360 -18.34 6.34 15.37
C VAL A 360 -19.20 6.65 14.14
N GLU A 361 -18.55 6.92 13.00
CA GLU A 361 -19.24 7.09 11.72
C GLU A 361 -19.74 5.74 11.20
N GLY A 362 -21.02 5.45 11.47
CA GLY A 362 -21.72 4.24 11.01
C GLY A 362 -21.81 3.15 12.08
N GLU A 363 -22.64 2.14 11.81
CA GLU A 363 -22.73 0.96 12.66
C GLU A 363 -21.43 0.15 12.55
N LEU A 364 -20.98 -0.40 13.68
CA LEU A 364 -19.78 -1.23 13.75
C LEU A 364 -20.12 -2.62 14.30
N VAL A 365 -19.31 -3.61 13.93
CA VAL A 365 -19.43 -4.97 14.44
C VAL A 365 -18.93 -5.01 15.88
N THR A 366 -19.84 -5.27 16.80
CA THR A 366 -19.59 -5.28 18.25
C THR A 366 -19.08 -6.64 18.72
N MET A 367 -19.53 -7.72 18.07
CA MET A 367 -19.15 -9.10 18.38
C MET A 367 -18.96 -9.95 17.12
N LEU A 368 -17.98 -10.86 17.16
CA LEU A 368 -17.81 -11.94 16.19
C LEU A 368 -17.66 -13.28 16.90
N ARG A 369 -18.19 -14.34 16.30
CA ARG A 369 -18.06 -15.72 16.76
C ARG A 369 -17.97 -16.66 15.57
N PHE A 370 -17.05 -17.61 15.64
CA PHE A 370 -16.76 -18.53 14.56
C PHE A 370 -17.21 -19.94 14.96
N LYS A 371 -18.06 -20.54 14.14
CA LYS A 371 -18.49 -21.92 14.32
C LYS A 371 -17.76 -22.81 13.32
N THR A 372 -17.15 -23.88 13.81
CA THR A 372 -16.50 -24.90 13.01
C THR A 372 -17.36 -26.16 12.96
N ASN A 373 -16.96 -27.14 12.15
CA ASN A 373 -17.55 -28.47 12.16
C ASN A 373 -17.34 -29.25 13.48
N LYS A 374 -16.44 -28.79 14.37
CA LYS A 374 -16.12 -29.46 15.64
C LYS A 374 -16.55 -28.68 16.87
N ARG A 375 -16.46 -27.34 16.86
CA ARG A 375 -16.69 -26.49 18.03
C ARG A 375 -17.10 -25.07 17.64
N THR A 376 -17.44 -24.28 18.64
CA THR A 376 -17.69 -22.84 18.49
C THR A 376 -16.62 -22.07 19.27
N SER A 377 -16.10 -20.99 18.68
CA SER A 377 -15.18 -20.09 19.38
C SER A 377 -15.90 -19.36 20.52
N PRO A 378 -15.16 -18.81 21.50
CA PRO A 378 -15.68 -17.74 22.35
C PRO A 378 -16.17 -16.55 21.49
N PRO A 379 -17.11 -15.73 21.98
CA PRO A 379 -17.41 -14.44 21.37
C PRO A 379 -16.22 -13.50 21.52
N PHE A 380 -15.84 -12.86 20.42
CA PHE A 380 -14.84 -11.80 20.38
C PHE A 380 -15.56 -10.45 20.36
N GLY A 381 -15.33 -9.62 21.37
CA GLY A 381 -16.04 -8.35 21.57
C GLY A 381 -17.28 -8.46 22.46
N LEU A 382 -18.18 -7.49 22.36
CA LEU A 382 -19.35 -7.35 23.23
C LEU A 382 -20.63 -7.70 22.46
N ASP A 383 -21.37 -8.69 22.96
CA ASP A 383 -22.64 -9.10 22.34
C ASP A 383 -23.74 -8.04 22.58
N ALA A 384 -23.81 -7.05 21.68
CA ALA A 384 -24.73 -5.93 21.75
C ALA A 384 -25.20 -5.50 20.36
N GLY A 385 -26.47 -5.13 20.23
CA GLY A 385 -27.07 -4.65 18.98
C GLY A 385 -27.80 -5.74 18.19
N THR A 386 -27.81 -5.59 16.86
CA THR A 386 -28.51 -6.50 15.94
C THR A 386 -27.61 -7.68 15.57
N THR A 387 -28.10 -8.90 15.78
CA THR A 387 -27.36 -10.12 15.46
C THR A 387 -27.49 -10.52 13.99
N PHE A 388 -26.46 -11.17 13.47
CA PHE A 388 -26.44 -11.78 12.14
C PHE A 388 -25.66 -13.09 12.14
N ALA A 389 -25.96 -13.94 11.18
CA ALA A 389 -25.17 -15.12 10.87
C ALA A 389 -24.94 -15.18 9.35
N VAL A 390 -23.71 -15.52 8.95
CA VAL A 390 -23.34 -15.76 7.56
C VAL A 390 -22.88 -17.20 7.42
N GLU A 391 -23.75 -18.02 6.83
CA GLU A 391 -23.53 -19.45 6.61
C GLU A 391 -24.22 -19.93 5.34
N MET A 392 -23.76 -21.08 4.85
CA MET A 392 -24.43 -21.79 3.76
C MET A 392 -24.39 -23.29 4.04
N LYS A 393 -25.56 -23.93 3.99
CA LYS A 393 -25.70 -25.38 4.25
C LYS A 393 -24.77 -26.18 3.33
N ASP A 394 -24.10 -27.19 3.91
CA ASP A 394 -23.17 -28.10 3.23
C ASP A 394 -21.92 -27.41 2.62
N HIS A 395 -21.58 -26.20 3.09
CA HIS A 395 -20.40 -25.46 2.65
C HIS A 395 -19.48 -25.11 3.84
N LYS A 396 -18.20 -24.95 3.53
CA LYS A 396 -17.19 -24.39 4.44
C LYS A 396 -16.77 -22.99 3.98
N ILE A 397 -16.34 -22.16 4.93
CA ILE A 397 -15.82 -20.82 4.67
C ILE A 397 -14.34 -20.92 4.30
N VAL A 398 -13.98 -20.25 3.21
CA VAL A 398 -12.64 -20.29 2.61
C VAL A 398 -12.03 -18.91 2.38
N GLY A 399 -12.72 -17.85 2.81
CA GLY A 399 -12.27 -16.48 2.59
C GLY A 399 -13.22 -15.48 3.24
N PHE A 400 -12.72 -14.27 3.45
CA PHE A 400 -13.46 -13.19 4.10
C PHE A 400 -13.40 -11.91 3.26
N HIS A 401 -14.46 -11.12 3.34
CA HIS A 401 -14.54 -9.78 2.77
C HIS A 401 -15.38 -8.88 3.67
N GLY A 402 -15.37 -7.57 3.45
CA GLY A 402 -16.15 -6.67 4.29
C GLY A 402 -15.79 -5.20 4.15
N LYS A 403 -16.04 -4.45 5.21
CA LYS A 403 -15.68 -3.03 5.33
C LYS A 403 -15.04 -2.73 6.67
N ALA A 404 -13.97 -1.93 6.66
CA ALA A 404 -13.27 -1.54 7.87
C ALA A 404 -12.66 -0.13 7.76
N GLY A 405 -12.62 0.58 8.89
CA GLY A 405 -11.97 1.87 9.07
C GLY A 405 -11.11 1.81 10.34
N ASP A 406 -11.41 2.65 11.33
CA ASP A 406 -10.88 2.45 12.68
C ASP A 406 -11.53 1.25 13.38
N PHE A 407 -12.74 0.86 12.97
CA PHE A 407 -13.45 -0.33 13.41
C PHE A 407 -13.83 -1.24 12.24
N VAL A 408 -14.16 -2.50 12.53
CA VAL A 408 -14.78 -3.40 11.55
C VAL A 408 -16.25 -3.05 11.46
N HIS A 409 -16.71 -2.67 10.28
CA HIS A 409 -18.10 -2.26 10.05
C HIS A 409 -18.94 -3.38 9.45
N GLN A 410 -18.34 -4.20 8.58
CA GLN A 410 -19.07 -5.24 7.86
C GLN A 410 -18.20 -6.47 7.67
N VAL A 411 -18.80 -7.66 7.78
CA VAL A 411 -18.13 -8.95 7.53
C VAL A 411 -19.00 -9.83 6.64
N GLY A 412 -18.39 -10.37 5.60
CA GLY A 412 -18.94 -11.37 4.70
C GLY A 412 -17.91 -12.46 4.40
N VAL A 413 -18.35 -13.52 3.74
CA VAL A 413 -17.54 -14.73 3.54
C VAL A 413 -17.63 -15.25 2.10
N HIS A 414 -16.59 -15.99 1.72
CA HIS A 414 -16.57 -16.85 0.55
C HIS A 414 -16.73 -18.30 1.00
N VAL A 415 -17.61 -19.06 0.36
CA VAL A 415 -17.91 -20.44 0.75
C VAL A 415 -17.71 -21.42 -0.39
N THR A 416 -17.33 -22.65 -0.06
CA THR A 416 -17.22 -23.75 -1.02
C THR A 416 -17.86 -25.03 -0.49
N GLN A 417 -18.33 -25.91 -1.38
CA GLN A 417 -18.98 -27.16 -0.96
C GLN A 417 -18.03 -28.04 -0.16
N ILE A 418 -18.55 -28.63 0.92
CA ILE A 418 -17.83 -29.66 1.67
C ILE A 418 -17.86 -30.94 0.83
N THR A 419 -16.74 -31.28 0.18
CA THR A 419 -16.59 -32.58 -0.46
C THR A 419 -16.48 -33.64 0.63
N LYS A 420 -17.52 -34.48 0.76
CA LYS A 420 -17.44 -35.69 1.58
C LYS A 420 -16.46 -36.65 0.91
N SER A 421 -15.37 -36.97 1.62
CA SER A 421 -14.45 -38.05 1.27
C SER A 421 -15.12 -39.41 1.44
#